data_AF-A0A4U8SDP8-F1
#
_entry.id   AF-A0A4U8SDP8-F1
#
_cell.length_a   1.000
_cell.length_b   1.000
_cell.length_c   1.000
_cell.angle_alpha   90.00
_cell.angle_beta   90.00
_cell.angle_gamma   90.00
#
_symmetry.space_group_name_H-M   'P 1'
#
loop_
_entity.id
_entity.type
_entity.pdbx_description
1 polymer ?
#
loop_
_entity_poly.entity_id
_entity_poly.type
_entity_poly.pdbx_seq_one_letter_code
_entity_poly.pdbx_strand_id
1 'polypeptide(L)'
;MENNMLQQQEQEPLLPPQGAGEAAPALKPSNPFDTKGQEQELSVLEQELNESLSALDSDFANFYAENMPEDVEELFFEDRVSFLIEVEKAKVEYVQEKIGPMQQRKQELTQTIEQNKQGSAIWEAQTAFSAAHPEADLDELLKFYNENLSPKQKQELEREGDLLKTYEKVYEYMQGGAQKEEGKSKRDLPKQTNAQFGNAKGLDLDLNDSDLPINRR
;
A
#
# COMPACT_ATOMS: atom_id res chain seq x y z
N MET A 1 -20.08 -19.37 -72.93
CA MET A 1 -20.49 -18.07 -72.39
C MET A 1 -19.57 -17.78 -71.20
N GLU A 2 -18.28 -17.53 -71.43
CA GLU A 2 -17.67 -16.27 -71.91
C GLU A 2 -17.91 -15.08 -70.98
N ASN A 3 -16.79 -14.52 -70.50
CA ASN A 3 -16.44 -13.08 -70.44
C ASN A 3 -17.26 -12.18 -69.49
N ASN A 4 -16.72 -11.17 -68.80
CA ASN A 4 -15.37 -10.60 -68.73
C ASN A 4 -15.27 -9.70 -67.48
N MET A 5 -14.03 -9.36 -67.14
CA MET A 5 -13.59 -8.36 -66.17
C MET A 5 -14.14 -6.94 -66.40
N LEU A 6 -14.27 -6.19 -65.30
CA LEU A 6 -13.96 -4.76 -65.14
C LEU A 6 -13.87 -4.52 -63.61
N GLN A 7 -12.69 -4.54 -62.97
CA GLN A 7 -11.73 -3.43 -62.91
C GLN A 7 -12.41 -2.05 -62.94
N GLN A 8 -12.64 -1.50 -61.75
CA GLN A 8 -12.57 -0.06 -61.54
C GLN A 8 -11.63 0.19 -60.36
N GLN A 9 -10.43 0.65 -60.71
CA GLN A 9 -9.60 1.49 -59.87
C GLN A 9 -10.31 2.84 -59.79
N GLU A 10 -10.69 3.29 -58.60
CA GLU A 10 -10.92 4.70 -58.34
C GLU A 10 -9.85 5.19 -57.36
N GLN A 11 -9.14 6.21 -57.84
CA GLN A 11 -8.00 6.85 -57.22
C GLN A 11 -8.44 7.66 -55.99
N GLU A 12 -7.53 7.72 -55.03
CA GLU A 12 -7.59 8.54 -53.82
C GLU A 12 -7.94 10.01 -54.10
N PRO A 13 -8.78 10.66 -53.28
CA PRO A 13 -8.59 12.07 -52.99
C PRO A 13 -7.53 12.20 -51.90
N LEU A 14 -6.31 12.56 -52.33
CA LEU A 14 -5.27 13.14 -51.47
C LEU A 14 -5.85 14.36 -50.74
N LEU A 15 -6.20 14.20 -49.46
CA LEU A 15 -6.41 15.32 -48.55
C LEU A 15 -5.06 15.73 -47.92
N PRO A 16 -4.80 17.04 -47.78
CA PRO A 16 -3.48 17.60 -47.49
C PRO A 16 -2.99 17.29 -46.06
N PRO A 17 -1.66 17.25 -45.84
CA PRO A 17 -1.10 17.18 -44.49
C PRO A 17 -1.09 18.57 -43.83
N GLN A 18 -1.00 18.59 -42.50
CA GLN A 18 -1.00 19.76 -41.57
C GLN A 18 -2.41 20.04 -41.01
N GLY A 19 -2.68 20.03 -39.70
CA GLY A 19 -1.84 20.03 -38.52
C GLY A 19 -2.52 20.93 -37.49
N ALA A 20 -3.01 20.38 -36.38
CA ALA A 20 -3.30 21.10 -35.13
C ALA A 20 -3.85 20.08 -34.13
N GLY A 21 -3.28 20.05 -32.93
CA GLY A 21 -3.53 19.02 -31.94
C GLY A 21 -4.98 18.94 -31.48
N GLU A 22 -5.60 17.78 -31.67
CA GLU A 22 -6.49 17.27 -30.64
C GLU A 22 -5.59 16.86 -29.47
N ALA A 23 -5.60 17.70 -28.44
CA ALA A 23 -5.09 17.35 -27.13
C ALA A 23 -5.73 16.00 -26.77
N ALA A 24 -4.90 14.95 -26.71
CA ALA A 24 -5.27 13.73 -26.01
C ALA A 24 -5.89 14.16 -24.66
N PRO A 25 -7.05 13.63 -24.27
CA PRO A 25 -7.64 13.97 -22.99
C PRO A 25 -6.55 13.75 -21.94
N ALA A 26 -6.18 14.81 -21.22
CA ALA A 26 -5.17 14.75 -20.18
C ALA A 26 -5.61 13.65 -19.22
N LEU A 27 -4.95 12.49 -19.31
CA LEU A 27 -5.14 11.40 -18.36
C LEU A 27 -4.80 12.01 -17.02
N LYS A 28 -5.82 12.17 -16.15
CA LYS A 28 -5.56 12.51 -14.75
C LYS A 28 -4.50 11.53 -14.26
N PRO A 29 -3.48 12.00 -13.52
CA PRO A 29 -2.47 11.10 -13.00
C PRO A 29 -3.18 10.03 -12.18
N SER A 30 -2.98 8.76 -12.56
CA SER A 30 -3.55 7.64 -11.83
C SER A 30 -2.81 7.50 -10.51
N ASN A 31 -3.55 7.28 -9.42
CA ASN A 31 -2.95 7.03 -8.12
C ASN A 31 -2.10 5.75 -8.18
N PRO A 32 -0.78 5.80 -7.94
CA PRO A 32 0.08 4.62 -8.00
C PRO A 32 -0.13 3.66 -6.82
N PHE A 33 -0.86 4.09 -5.79
CA PHE A 33 -1.15 3.33 -4.57
C PHE A 33 -2.60 2.82 -4.51
N ASP A 34 -3.31 2.72 -5.65
CA ASP A 34 -4.68 2.22 -5.68
C ASP A 34 -4.77 0.76 -5.17
N THR A 35 -5.58 0.52 -4.14
CA THR A 35 -5.69 -0.77 -3.45
C THR A 35 -6.86 -1.63 -3.91
N LYS A 36 -7.74 -1.12 -4.80
CA LYS A 36 -9.01 -1.81 -5.12
C LYS A 36 -8.85 -3.26 -5.55
N GLY A 37 -7.86 -3.54 -6.40
CA GLY A 37 -7.58 -4.91 -6.85
C GLY A 37 -7.12 -5.83 -5.72
N GLN A 38 -6.28 -5.31 -4.82
CA GLN A 38 -5.77 -6.06 -3.68
C GLN A 38 -6.87 -6.31 -2.64
N GLU A 39 -7.77 -5.35 -2.42
CA GLU A 39 -8.92 -5.51 -1.53
C GLU A 39 -9.91 -6.56 -2.06
N GLN A 40 -10.11 -6.61 -3.39
CA GLN A 40 -10.91 -7.65 -4.01
C GLN A 40 -10.26 -9.03 -3.85
N GLU A 41 -8.95 -9.14 -4.09
CA GLU A 41 -8.19 -10.39 -3.87
C GLU A 41 -8.31 -10.85 -2.41
N LEU A 42 -8.14 -9.93 -1.45
CA LEU A 42 -8.29 -10.22 -0.03
C LEU A 42 -9.69 -10.75 0.30
N SER A 43 -10.74 -10.12 -0.24
CA SER A 43 -12.12 -10.56 -0.01
C SER A 43 -12.39 -11.98 -0.54
N VAL A 44 -11.83 -12.33 -1.71
CA VAL A 44 -11.98 -13.68 -2.27
C VAL A 44 -11.21 -14.68 -1.41
N LEU A 45 -9.96 -14.36 -1.05
CA LEU A 45 -9.14 -15.21 -0.20
C LEU A 45 -9.78 -15.47 1.17
N GLU A 46 -10.43 -14.47 1.76
CA GLU A 46 -11.16 -14.63 3.02
C GLU A 46 -12.35 -15.60 2.90
N GLN A 47 -13.05 -15.59 1.76
CA GLN A 47 -14.12 -16.53 1.49
C GLN A 47 -13.57 -17.95 1.32
N GLU A 48 -12.54 -18.13 0.49
CA GLU A 48 -11.91 -19.43 0.27
C GLU A 48 -11.34 -20.01 1.57
N LEU A 49 -10.73 -19.17 2.42
CA LEU A 49 -10.20 -19.58 3.72
C LEU A 49 -11.33 -20.04 4.64
N ASN A 50 -12.45 -19.32 4.66
CA ASN A 50 -13.60 -19.69 5.48
C ASN A 50 -14.25 -21.01 5.00
N GLU A 51 -14.35 -21.21 3.70
CA GLU A 51 -14.82 -22.47 3.11
C GLU A 51 -13.89 -23.63 3.47
N SER A 52 -12.58 -23.45 3.28
CA SER A 52 -11.56 -24.47 3.62
C SER A 52 -11.57 -24.81 5.11
N LEU A 53 -11.70 -23.82 5.99
CA LEU A 53 -11.81 -24.05 7.43
C LEU A 53 -13.10 -24.78 7.81
N SER A 54 -14.20 -24.53 7.10
CA SER A 54 -15.49 -25.17 7.36
C SER A 54 -15.49 -26.65 6.94
N ALA A 55 -14.76 -26.99 5.88
CA ALA A 55 -14.63 -28.37 5.38
C ALA A 55 -13.41 -29.12 5.95
N LEU A 56 -12.57 -28.45 6.73
CA LEU A 56 -11.25 -28.94 7.12
C LEU A 56 -11.27 -30.34 7.74
N ASP A 57 -12.17 -30.58 8.70
CA ASP A 57 -12.24 -31.85 9.41
C ASP A 57 -12.71 -32.99 8.50
N SER A 58 -13.70 -32.73 7.63
CA SER A 58 -14.17 -33.75 6.69
C SER A 58 -13.14 -34.04 5.60
N ASP A 59 -12.47 -33.01 5.10
CA ASP A 59 -11.46 -33.15 4.05
C ASP A 59 -10.22 -33.86 4.58
N PHE A 60 -9.79 -33.53 5.81
CA PHE A 60 -8.76 -34.26 6.51
C PHE A 60 -9.14 -35.73 6.72
N ALA A 61 -10.35 -36.01 7.21
CA ALA A 61 -10.78 -37.38 7.47
C ALA A 61 -10.79 -38.23 6.18
N ASN A 62 -11.30 -37.69 5.08
CA ASN A 62 -11.29 -38.37 3.78
C ASN A 62 -9.86 -38.58 3.27
N PHE A 63 -9.03 -37.52 3.30
CA PHE A 63 -7.63 -37.61 2.88
C PHE A 63 -6.86 -38.65 3.71
N TYR A 64 -6.98 -38.60 5.03
CA TYR A 64 -6.21 -39.46 5.92
C TYR A 64 -6.71 -40.90 5.88
N ALA A 65 -8.00 -41.15 5.68
CA ALA A 65 -8.50 -42.50 5.46
C ALA A 65 -7.90 -43.18 4.21
N GLU A 66 -7.57 -42.42 3.17
CA GLU A 66 -6.95 -42.92 1.94
C GLU A 66 -5.42 -42.99 1.99
N ASN A 67 -4.79 -42.22 2.90
CA ASN A 67 -3.34 -42.01 2.95
C ASN A 67 -2.74 -42.41 4.30
N MET A 68 -3.48 -43.10 5.17
CA MET A 68 -2.99 -43.53 6.47
C MET A 68 -1.83 -44.52 6.28
N PRO A 69 -0.68 -44.29 6.95
CA PRO A 69 0.38 -45.28 6.99
C PRO A 69 -0.07 -46.58 7.66
N GLU A 70 0.34 -47.73 7.12
CA GLU A 70 -0.06 -49.06 7.62
C GLU A 70 0.34 -49.27 9.09
N ASP A 71 1.52 -48.78 9.49
CA ASP A 71 1.99 -48.82 10.88
C ASP A 71 1.12 -47.98 11.82
N VAL A 72 0.56 -46.87 11.34
CA VAL A 72 -0.41 -46.08 12.11
C VAL A 72 -1.74 -46.82 12.19
N GLU A 73 -2.20 -47.48 11.13
CA GLU A 73 -3.44 -48.26 11.15
C GLU A 73 -3.36 -49.42 12.15
N GLU A 74 -2.21 -50.10 12.25
CA GLU A 74 -1.97 -51.15 13.25
C GLU A 74 -2.12 -50.65 14.70
N LEU A 75 -1.68 -49.40 14.98
CA LEU A 75 -1.84 -48.79 16.31
C LEU A 75 -3.31 -48.73 16.75
N PHE A 76 -4.27 -48.67 15.84
CA PHE A 76 -5.69 -48.69 16.22
C PHE A 76 -6.06 -49.94 17.03
N PHE A 77 -5.42 -51.07 16.73
CA PHE A 77 -5.66 -52.34 17.39
C PHE A 77 -4.70 -52.58 18.55
N GLU A 78 -3.45 -52.13 18.44
CA GLU A 78 -2.40 -52.38 19.44
C GLU A 78 -2.36 -51.34 20.57
N ASP A 79 -2.42 -50.06 20.22
CA ASP A 79 -2.33 -48.93 21.15
C ASP A 79 -3.13 -47.72 20.63
N ARG A 80 -4.41 -47.71 21.01
CA ARG A 80 -5.36 -46.65 20.63
C ARG A 80 -4.94 -45.25 21.06
N VAL A 81 -4.14 -45.12 22.12
CA VAL A 81 -3.67 -43.80 22.56
C VAL A 81 -2.64 -43.28 21.57
N SER A 82 -1.66 -44.10 21.22
CA SER A 82 -0.66 -43.75 20.21
C SER A 82 -1.29 -43.50 18.84
N PHE A 83 -2.28 -44.29 18.43
CA PHE A 83 -3.07 -44.05 17.22
C PHE A 83 -3.65 -42.63 17.17
N LEU A 84 -4.37 -42.22 18.21
CA LEU A 84 -5.00 -40.89 18.25
C LEU A 84 -3.97 -39.76 18.24
N ILE A 85 -2.79 -39.96 18.85
CA ILE A 85 -1.71 -38.97 18.82
C ILE A 85 -1.15 -38.80 17.40
N GLU A 86 -0.93 -39.89 16.67
CA GLU A 86 -0.42 -39.82 15.29
C GLU A 86 -1.45 -39.21 14.34
N VAL A 87 -2.74 -39.54 14.49
CA VAL A 87 -3.82 -38.89 13.74
C VAL A 87 -3.83 -37.37 13.98
N GLU A 88 -3.68 -36.94 15.23
CA GLU A 88 -3.68 -35.50 15.56
C GLU A 88 -2.44 -34.79 14.98
N LYS A 89 -1.27 -35.43 15.00
CA LYS A 89 -0.06 -34.88 14.35
C LYS A 89 -0.27 -34.72 12.84
N ALA A 90 -0.79 -35.76 12.18
CA ALA A 90 -1.09 -35.71 10.75
C ALA A 90 -2.12 -34.62 10.43
N LYS A 91 -3.11 -34.41 11.31
CA LYS A 91 -4.07 -33.30 11.19
C LYS A 91 -3.37 -31.95 11.28
N VAL A 92 -2.48 -31.76 12.25
CA VAL A 92 -1.73 -30.50 12.40
C VAL A 92 -0.90 -30.21 11.15
N GLU A 93 -0.22 -31.21 10.60
CA GLU A 93 0.55 -31.08 9.36
C GLU A 93 -0.36 -30.74 8.17
N TYR A 94 -1.47 -31.46 8.01
CA TYR A 94 -2.45 -31.20 6.96
C TYR A 94 -3.01 -29.76 7.04
N VAL A 95 -3.33 -29.29 8.24
CA VAL A 95 -3.78 -27.91 8.46
C VAL A 95 -2.69 -26.92 8.05
N GLN A 96 -1.43 -27.15 8.45
CA GLN A 96 -0.34 -26.26 8.07
C GLN A 96 -0.15 -26.21 6.55
N GLU A 97 -0.23 -27.34 5.87
CA GLU A 97 -0.07 -27.40 4.41
C GLU A 97 -1.23 -26.75 3.66
N LYS A 98 -2.48 -26.97 4.09
CA LYS A 98 -3.67 -26.47 3.38
C LYS A 98 -4.03 -25.04 3.73
N ILE A 99 -3.95 -24.69 5.01
CA ILE A 99 -4.44 -23.42 5.54
C ILE A 99 -3.30 -22.41 5.71
N GLY A 100 -2.09 -22.87 6.03
CA GLY A 100 -0.92 -22.01 6.28
C GLY A 100 -0.63 -21.01 5.14
N PRO A 101 -0.52 -21.46 3.87
CA PRO A 101 -0.25 -20.55 2.74
C PRO A 101 -1.31 -19.47 2.56
N MET A 102 -2.59 -19.82 2.75
CA MET A 102 -3.71 -18.87 2.62
C MET A 102 -3.69 -17.82 3.73
N GLN A 103 -3.39 -18.24 4.97
CA GLN A 103 -3.23 -17.31 6.09
C GLN A 103 -2.04 -16.38 5.89
N GLN A 104 -0.91 -16.89 5.40
CA GLN A 104 0.25 -16.07 5.08
C GLN A 104 -0.08 -15.04 4.00
N ARG A 105 -0.70 -15.46 2.89
CA ARG A 105 -1.10 -14.56 1.81
C ARG A 105 -2.07 -13.48 2.29
N LYS A 106 -3.01 -13.85 3.16
CA LYS A 106 -3.95 -12.90 3.78
C LYS A 106 -3.21 -11.82 4.57
N GLN A 107 -2.22 -12.21 5.38
CA GLN A 107 -1.42 -11.28 6.17
C GLN A 107 -0.61 -10.33 5.26
N GLU A 108 0.06 -10.87 4.25
CA GLU A 108 0.83 -10.10 3.27
C GLU A 108 -0.04 -9.08 2.53
N LEU A 109 -1.21 -9.50 2.03
CA LEU A 109 -2.16 -8.62 1.36
C LEU A 109 -2.66 -7.52 2.29
N THR A 110 -3.04 -7.88 3.52
CA THR A 110 -3.54 -6.91 4.51
C THR A 110 -2.48 -5.85 4.80
N GLN A 111 -1.23 -6.26 5.00
CA GLN A 111 -0.13 -5.33 5.26
C GLN A 111 0.17 -4.43 4.05
N THR A 112 0.15 -5.01 2.85
CA THR A 112 0.39 -4.25 1.60
C THR A 112 -0.72 -3.23 1.36
N ILE A 113 -1.98 -3.61 1.57
CA ILE A 113 -3.14 -2.71 1.44
C ILE A 113 -3.02 -1.56 2.42
N GLU A 114 -2.66 -1.83 3.68
CA GLU A 114 -2.51 -0.79 4.69
C GLU A 114 -1.40 0.21 4.32
N GLN A 115 -0.24 -0.29 3.87
CA GLN A 115 0.85 0.57 3.40
C GLN A 115 0.44 1.42 2.18
N ASN A 116 -0.24 0.80 1.21
CA ASN A 116 -0.71 1.50 0.02
C ASN A 116 -1.81 2.52 0.36
N LYS A 117 -2.70 2.25 1.31
CA LYS A 117 -3.70 3.23 1.77
C LYS A 117 -3.05 4.49 2.35
N GLN A 118 -1.98 4.33 3.11
CA GLN A 118 -1.21 5.46 3.63
C GLN A 118 -0.56 6.25 2.49
N GLY A 119 0.08 5.57 1.54
CA GLY A 119 0.65 6.20 0.34
C GLY A 119 -0.41 6.92 -0.52
N SER A 120 -1.58 6.30 -0.69
CA SER A 120 -2.74 6.84 -1.40
C SER A 120 -3.23 8.13 -0.75
N ALA A 121 -3.40 8.15 0.57
CA ALA A 121 -3.85 9.34 1.29
C ALA A 121 -2.86 10.51 1.15
N ILE A 122 -1.55 10.23 1.19
CA ILE A 122 -0.50 11.23 0.95
C ILE A 122 -0.58 11.75 -0.48
N TRP A 123 -0.64 10.84 -1.47
CA TRP A 123 -0.70 11.21 -2.88
C TRP A 123 -1.95 12.04 -3.22
N GLU A 124 -3.11 11.68 -2.68
CA GLU A 124 -4.35 12.42 -2.85
C GLU A 124 -4.25 13.83 -2.24
N ALA A 125 -3.69 13.94 -1.03
CA ALA A 125 -3.49 15.23 -0.37
C ALA A 125 -2.49 16.13 -1.14
N GLN A 126 -1.37 15.59 -1.62
CA GLN A 126 -0.40 16.32 -2.43
C GLN A 126 -1.01 16.80 -3.75
N THR A 127 -1.77 15.92 -4.42
CA THR A 127 -2.44 16.24 -5.68
C THR A 127 -3.51 17.31 -5.49
N ALA A 128 -4.30 17.21 -4.42
CA ALA A 128 -5.32 18.20 -4.08
C ALA A 128 -4.69 19.56 -3.71
N PHE A 129 -3.62 19.56 -2.90
CA PHE A 129 -2.90 20.77 -2.55
C PHE A 129 -2.29 21.45 -3.78
N SER A 130 -1.59 20.71 -4.63
CA SER A 130 -0.96 21.25 -5.84
C SER A 130 -1.99 21.82 -6.84
N ALA A 131 -3.20 21.24 -6.86
CA ALA A 131 -4.30 21.77 -7.66
C ALA A 131 -4.89 23.07 -7.10
N ALA A 132 -4.90 23.22 -5.77
CA ALA A 132 -5.39 24.41 -5.07
C ALA A 132 -4.37 25.55 -5.03
N HIS A 133 -3.08 25.21 -4.96
CA HIS A 133 -1.95 26.14 -4.84
C HIS A 133 -0.91 25.87 -5.94
N PRO A 134 -1.22 26.17 -7.21
CA PRO A 134 -0.32 25.90 -8.33
C PRO A 134 0.99 26.71 -8.26
N GLU A 135 1.02 27.79 -7.50
CA GLU A 135 2.20 28.62 -7.23
C GLU A 135 3.10 28.10 -6.10
N ALA A 136 2.65 27.11 -5.33
CA ALA A 136 3.41 26.56 -4.22
C ALA A 136 4.34 25.43 -4.68
N ASP A 137 5.59 25.47 -4.23
CA ASP A 137 6.53 24.36 -4.41
C ASP A 137 6.37 23.36 -3.25
N LEU A 138 5.95 22.14 -3.57
CA LEU A 138 5.72 21.08 -2.59
C LEU A 138 7.02 20.66 -1.88
N ASP A 139 8.17 20.71 -2.57
CA ASP A 139 9.45 20.34 -1.99
C ASP A 139 9.92 21.39 -0.97
N GLU A 140 9.70 22.67 -1.26
CA GLU A 140 9.97 23.75 -0.30
C GLU A 140 9.05 23.67 0.92
N LEU A 141 7.77 23.33 0.69
CA LEU A 141 6.80 23.14 1.76
C LEU A 141 7.20 22.01 2.71
N LEU A 142 7.63 20.87 2.17
CA LEU A 142 8.09 19.73 2.95
C LEU A 142 9.39 20.03 3.70
N LYS A 143 10.33 20.77 3.09
CA LYS A 143 11.53 21.25 3.79
C LYS A 143 11.18 22.17 4.95
N PHE A 144 10.30 23.15 4.73
CA PHE A 144 9.83 24.04 5.78
C PHE A 144 9.17 23.26 6.92
N TYR A 145 8.36 22.25 6.60
CA TYR A 145 7.78 21.37 7.61
C TYR A 145 8.86 20.69 8.46
N ASN A 146 9.88 20.13 7.83
CA ASN A 146 10.92 19.37 8.53
C ASN A 146 11.88 20.26 9.33
N GLU A 147 12.30 21.39 8.78
CA GLU A 147 13.41 22.19 9.31
C GLU A 147 12.95 23.42 10.11
N ASN A 148 11.79 24.01 9.77
CA ASN A 148 11.39 25.32 10.29
C ASN A 148 10.22 25.26 11.28
N LEU A 149 9.42 24.19 11.29
CA LEU A 149 8.35 24.03 12.28
C LEU A 149 8.86 23.55 13.63
N SER A 150 8.40 24.20 14.69
CA SER A 150 8.67 23.76 16.06
C SER A 150 7.97 22.42 16.37
N PRO A 151 8.49 21.61 17.32
CA PRO A 151 7.84 20.35 17.72
C PRO A 151 6.38 20.52 18.16
N LYS A 152 6.05 21.66 18.79
CA LYS A 152 4.69 21.97 19.21
C LYS A 152 3.74 22.18 18.03
N GLN A 153 4.20 22.84 16.97
CA GLN A 153 3.42 23.03 15.74
C GLN A 153 3.25 21.71 14.98
N LYS A 154 4.31 20.89 14.89
CA LYS A 154 4.23 19.54 14.30
C LYS A 154 3.19 18.67 15.03
N GLN A 155 3.22 18.68 16.37
CA GLN A 155 2.26 17.93 17.18
C GLN A 155 0.81 18.42 17.02
N GLU A 156 0.61 19.73 16.80
CA GLU A 156 -0.72 20.29 16.53
C GLU A 156 -1.26 19.82 15.17
N LEU A 157 -0.40 19.77 14.16
CA LEU A 157 -0.74 19.26 12.82
C LEU A 157 -1.02 17.74 12.85
N GLU A 158 -0.19 16.96 13.55
CA GLU A 158 -0.40 15.52 13.73
C GLU A 158 -1.74 15.22 14.44
N ARG A 159 -2.14 16.05 15.40
CA ARG A 159 -3.42 15.89 16.11
C ARG A 159 -4.64 16.14 15.23
N GLU A 160 -4.49 16.92 14.18
CA GLU A 160 -5.57 17.26 13.26
C GLU A 160 -5.91 16.09 12.33
N GLY A 161 -4.93 15.23 12.02
CA GLY A 161 -5.13 13.95 11.33
C GLY A 161 -5.56 14.05 9.86
N ASP A 162 -5.69 15.26 9.33
CA ASP A 162 -6.11 15.55 7.95
C ASP A 162 -4.90 16.06 7.16
N LEU A 163 -4.41 15.23 6.23
CA LEU A 163 -3.18 15.50 5.47
C LEU A 163 -3.30 16.74 4.58
N LEU A 164 -4.45 16.97 3.95
CA LEU A 164 -4.64 18.14 3.08
C LEU A 164 -4.59 19.43 3.91
N LYS A 165 -5.30 19.47 5.04
CA LYS A 165 -5.24 20.63 5.96
C LYS A 165 -3.85 20.84 6.54
N THR A 166 -3.10 19.75 6.74
CA THR A 166 -1.71 19.84 7.17
C THR A 166 -0.90 20.60 6.13
N TYR A 167 -0.96 20.22 4.85
CA TYR A 167 -0.29 20.95 3.77
C TYR A 167 -0.70 22.42 3.70
N GLU A 168 -2.00 22.71 3.78
CA GLU A 168 -2.54 24.08 3.79
C GLU A 168 -1.97 24.92 4.96
N LYS A 169 -1.95 24.39 6.18
CA LYS A 169 -1.42 25.10 7.35
C LYS A 169 0.09 25.31 7.30
N VAL A 170 0.84 24.33 6.81
CA VAL A 170 2.29 24.49 6.60
C VAL A 170 2.53 25.63 5.62
N TYR A 171 1.71 25.70 4.57
CA TYR A 171 1.81 26.76 3.57
C TYR A 171 1.47 28.13 4.16
N GLU A 172 0.42 28.22 4.98
CA GLU A 172 0.11 29.43 5.76
C GLU A 172 1.25 29.85 6.68
N TYR A 173 1.92 28.92 7.36
CA TYR A 173 3.06 29.24 8.20
C TYR A 173 4.26 29.76 7.40
N MET A 174 4.49 29.19 6.21
CA MET A 174 5.54 29.65 5.29
C MET A 174 5.24 31.07 4.77
N GLN A 175 4.01 31.33 4.33
CA GLN A 175 3.56 32.64 3.84
C GLN A 175 3.47 33.70 4.96
N GLY A 176 2.98 33.31 6.13
CA GLY A 176 2.87 34.17 7.32
C GLY A 176 4.22 34.47 7.97
N GLY A 177 5.22 33.61 7.78
CA GLY A 177 6.63 33.87 8.08
C GLY A 177 7.26 34.86 7.10
N ALA A 178 6.94 34.76 5.82
CA ALA A 178 7.38 35.71 4.79
C ALA A 178 6.80 37.14 4.97
N GLN A 179 5.71 37.29 5.74
CA GLN A 179 5.13 38.61 6.09
C GLN A 179 5.56 39.17 7.46
N LYS A 180 6.49 38.54 8.20
CA LYS A 180 6.89 38.98 9.54
C LYS A 180 8.40 39.17 9.76
N GLU A 181 9.15 39.56 8.72
CA GLU A 181 10.53 40.07 8.90
C GLU A 181 10.70 41.60 8.79
N GLU A 182 9.62 42.39 8.81
CA GLU A 182 9.71 43.84 9.06
C GLU A 182 8.82 44.28 10.23
N GLY A 183 9.23 43.95 11.45
CA GLY A 183 8.49 44.43 12.62
C GLY A 183 8.96 43.93 13.97
N LYS A 184 10.05 44.51 14.49
CA LYS A 184 10.48 44.58 15.90
C LYS A 184 9.54 43.92 16.93
N SER A 185 10.08 43.00 17.71
CA SER A 185 10.03 43.11 19.18
C SER A 185 11.08 42.23 19.86
N LYS A 186 12.08 42.90 20.45
CA LYS A 186 12.83 42.38 21.60
C LYS A 186 11.84 41.86 22.65
N ARG A 187 12.01 40.62 23.09
CA ARG A 187 11.54 40.17 24.40
C ARG A 187 12.51 39.13 24.95
N ASP A 188 13.00 39.41 26.14
CA ASP A 188 14.01 38.69 26.90
C ASP A 188 13.80 37.18 26.95
N LEU A 189 14.87 36.42 26.69
CA LEU A 189 14.99 35.02 27.09
C LEU A 189 15.39 34.95 28.58
N PRO A 190 14.57 34.36 29.48
CA PRO A 190 15.09 33.77 30.69
C PRO A 190 15.66 32.37 30.41
N LYS A 191 16.78 32.10 31.07
CA LYS A 191 17.72 30.99 30.88
C LYS A 191 17.11 29.59 31.08
N GLN A 192 17.68 28.65 30.33
CA GLN A 192 17.47 27.21 30.41
C GLN A 192 17.53 26.66 31.84
N THR A 193 16.65 25.70 32.15
CA THR A 193 16.92 24.68 33.16
C THR A 193 16.62 23.30 32.58
N ASN A 194 17.67 22.48 32.59
CA ASN A 194 17.73 21.05 32.28
C ASN A 194 16.54 20.28 32.88
N ALA A 195 15.86 19.48 32.06
CA ALA A 195 15.11 18.32 32.52
C ALA A 195 15.21 17.20 31.49
N GLN A 196 15.63 16.06 32.03
CA GLN A 196 16.05 14.84 31.39
C GLN A 196 14.84 14.04 30.85
N PHE A 197 14.89 13.67 29.58
CA PHE A 197 14.05 12.64 28.96
C PHE A 197 14.99 11.85 28.02
N GLY A 198 15.14 10.54 28.10
CA GLY A 198 14.10 9.54 28.31
C GLY A 198 13.65 9.07 26.92
N ASN A 199 14.27 7.98 26.45
CA ASN A 199 14.10 7.38 25.12
C ASN A 199 12.65 7.46 24.59
N ALA A 200 12.46 8.17 23.48
CA ALA A 200 11.25 8.08 22.67
C ALA A 200 11.67 7.75 21.23
N LYS A 201 11.19 6.59 20.75
CA LYS A 201 11.25 6.17 19.35
C LYS A 201 10.61 7.27 18.49
N GLY A 202 11.44 8.00 17.76
CA GLY A 202 11.01 8.79 16.62
C GLY A 202 10.83 7.89 15.39
N LEU A 203 9.98 8.33 14.47
CA LEU A 203 10.02 7.90 13.08
C LEU A 203 11.35 8.34 12.46
N ASP A 204 12.39 7.54 12.65
CA ASP A 204 13.57 7.56 11.79
C ASP A 204 13.15 7.01 10.42
N LEU A 205 12.80 7.92 9.52
CA LEU A 205 12.84 7.65 8.08
C LEU A 205 14.29 7.85 7.64
N ASP A 206 15.14 6.88 7.96
CA ASP A 206 16.48 6.77 7.40
C ASP A 206 16.35 6.36 5.93
N LEU A 207 16.20 7.35 5.05
CA LEU A 207 16.27 7.18 3.60
C LEU A 207 17.72 7.24 3.12
N ASN A 208 18.63 6.50 3.77
CA ASN A 208 19.92 6.18 3.18
C ASN A 208 19.79 4.95 2.26
N ASP A 209 19.47 5.26 1.00
CA ASP A 209 20.09 4.70 -0.21
C ASP A 209 20.83 3.35 -0.08
N SER A 210 20.11 2.27 0.25
CA SER A 210 20.67 0.90 0.25
C SER A 210 19.68 -0.20 -0.13
N ASP A 211 18.46 0.13 -0.55
CA ASP A 211 17.45 -0.87 -0.93
C ASP A 211 17.19 -0.92 -2.45
N LEU A 212 18.25 -0.71 -3.24
CA LEU A 212 18.25 -1.13 -4.63
C LEU A 212 18.70 -2.59 -4.70
N PRO A 213 17.86 -3.52 -5.19
CA PRO A 213 18.26 -4.89 -5.42
C PRO A 213 19.30 -4.93 -6.55
N ILE A 214 20.59 -4.89 -6.20
CA ILE A 214 21.66 -5.16 -7.14
C ILE A 214 21.65 -6.67 -7.45
N ASN A 215 21.16 -6.95 -8.65
CA ASN A 215 21.27 -8.18 -9.45
C ASN A 215 21.99 -9.40 -8.86
N ARG A 216 21.24 -10.50 -8.86
CA ARG A 216 21.72 -11.89 -8.94
C ARG A 216 22.88 -12.04 -9.94
N ARG A 217 23.99 -12.63 -9.49
CA ARG A 217 24.72 -13.69 -10.21
C ARG A 217 25.39 -14.62 -9.20
#